data_AF-A0A936ZTA4-F1
#
_entry.id   AF-A0A936ZTA4-F1
#
_cell.length_a   1.000
_cell.length_b   1.000
_cell.length_c   1.000
_cell.angle_alpha   90.00
_cell.angle_beta   90.00
_cell.angle_gamma   90.00
#
_symmetry.space_group_name_H-M   'P 1'
#
loop_
_entity.id
_entity.type
_entity.pdbx_description
1 polymer ?
#
loop_
_entity_poly.entity_id
_entity_poly.type
_entity_poly.pdbx_seq_one_letter_code
_entity_poly.pdbx_strand_id
1 'polypeptide(L)'
;MKSIFTFILLLVITFSTAHAQSEQYLMSAQKLEVRSGPGLNFNTIAEVPQGTQVYVISSGYGDWSAIQFKKMNGFVLTNLLTADSRIADAEAAAKEAAAKREAAKAAAQAAIAQAQAAKRAAEEAARRAIADAERLQREAEASAAKAIADAEAAKKSKDAAARRAALEAEETRRAVEEANRRAAKGSSYASTPIESTTPSYGSSSSSNTSAPKSTAISVTREDKYSSWEKKTYKSGATPKSFNFKGKFDYKLDNYLKIKVGKNTEVVVKMYKMGKTASDDELVRVTYINSSTTQFIRNVPEGEYYLKIAYGKDWRETVENGKKFGTFTKNALYEKAPQVLDFNTVKTSKGINVPSYNLTLDLQPSAGGYSTGGADDISAKAFNEN
;
A
#
# COMPACT_ATOMS: atom_id res chain seq x y z
N MET A 1 12.43 16.91 17.96
CA MET A 1 12.49 15.63 17.23
C MET A 1 11.09 15.04 17.21
N LYS A 2 10.42 14.97 16.05
CA LYS A 2 9.14 14.27 15.93
C LYS A 2 9.46 12.79 15.79
N SER A 3 9.25 12.05 16.87
CA SER A 3 9.46 10.60 16.91
C SER A 3 8.59 9.92 15.86
N ILE A 4 9.23 9.29 14.87
CA ILE A 4 8.58 8.44 13.88
C ILE A 4 8.32 7.10 14.59
N PHE A 5 7.08 6.88 15.03
CA PHE A 5 6.66 5.62 15.64
C PHE A 5 5.84 4.82 14.63
N THR A 6 6.42 3.74 14.13
CA THR A 6 5.85 2.85 13.10
C THR A 6 5.00 1.76 13.76
N PHE A 7 3.78 1.56 13.27
CA PHE A 7 2.92 0.43 13.64
C PHE A 7 3.46 -0.87 13.02
N ILE A 8 3.48 -1.97 13.78
CA ILE A 8 3.84 -3.29 13.24
C ILE A 8 2.57 -4.13 13.20
N LEU A 9 2.03 -4.29 11.99
CA LEU A 9 1.01 -5.30 11.69
C LEU A 9 1.72 -6.66 11.68
N LEU A 10 1.51 -7.47 12.72
CA LEU A 10 2.08 -8.81 12.81
C LEU A 10 1.15 -9.80 12.11
N LEU A 11 1.38 -10.00 10.81
CA LEU A 11 0.74 -11.04 10.05
C LEU A 11 1.61 -12.30 10.13
N VAL A 12 1.11 -13.34 10.82
CA VAL A 12 1.77 -14.65 10.92
C VAL A 12 0.95 -15.64 10.11
N ILE A 13 1.45 -16.00 8.93
CA ILE A 13 0.99 -17.18 8.21
C ILE A 13 1.86 -18.36 8.59
N THR A 14 1.23 -19.44 9.06
CA THR A 14 1.88 -20.73 9.20
C THR A 14 1.40 -21.66 8.11
N PHE A 15 2.36 -22.17 7.33
CA PHE A 15 2.12 -23.23 6.37
C PHE A 15 2.02 -24.54 7.15
N SER A 16 0.79 -25.02 7.35
CA SER A 16 0.56 -26.37 7.82
C SER A 16 0.26 -27.23 6.61
N THR A 17 1.29 -27.74 5.94
CA THR A 17 1.11 -28.88 5.05
C THR A 17 0.63 -30.03 5.94
N ALA A 18 -0.60 -30.49 5.73
CA ALA A 18 -1.04 -31.75 6.30
C ALA A 18 -0.18 -32.84 5.64
N HIS A 19 0.89 -33.25 6.31
CA HIS A 19 1.79 -34.28 5.81
C HIS A 19 1.06 -35.62 5.95
N ALA A 20 0.61 -36.17 4.82
CA ALA A 20 0.21 -37.57 4.76
C ALA A 20 1.42 -38.44 5.12
N GLN A 21 1.19 -39.40 6.03
CA GLN A 21 2.12 -40.44 6.46
C GLN A 21 2.77 -41.12 5.26
N SER A 22 4.06 -41.44 5.38
CA SER A 22 4.84 -42.11 4.33
C SER A 22 4.29 -43.51 4.04
N GLU A 23 4.25 -43.84 2.74
CA GLU A 23 3.88 -45.12 2.14
C GLU A 23 2.39 -45.45 2.16
N GLN A 24 1.65 -44.94 1.16
CA GLN A 24 0.25 -45.31 1.04
C GLN A 24 -0.23 -45.55 -0.38
N TYR A 25 0.44 -45.10 -1.44
CA TYR A 25 -0.03 -45.39 -2.80
C TYR A 25 1.09 -45.91 -3.69
N LEU A 26 0.91 -47.12 -4.20
CA LEU A 26 1.80 -47.74 -5.18
C LEU A 26 1.05 -48.02 -6.47
N MET A 27 1.79 -48.11 -7.56
CA MET A 27 1.23 -48.39 -8.86
C MET A 27 1.42 -49.86 -9.21
N SER A 28 0.43 -50.42 -9.90
CA SER A 28 0.52 -51.79 -10.35
C SER A 28 1.49 -51.93 -11.52
N ALA A 29 2.59 -52.66 -11.32
CA ALA A 29 3.59 -52.95 -12.35
C ALA A 29 3.04 -53.89 -13.43
N GLN A 30 2.06 -54.74 -13.08
CA GLN A 30 1.39 -55.70 -13.96
C GLN A 30 -0.10 -55.79 -13.63
N LYS A 31 -0.84 -56.76 -14.16
CA LYS A 31 -2.21 -57.03 -13.66
C LYS A 31 -2.12 -57.62 -12.24
N LEU A 32 -2.83 -57.05 -11.27
CA LEU A 32 -2.92 -57.65 -9.92
C LEU A 32 -4.16 -58.53 -9.82
N GLU A 33 -3.97 -59.70 -9.23
CA GLU A 33 -5.05 -60.51 -8.69
C GLU A 33 -5.19 -60.17 -7.20
N VAL A 34 -6.28 -59.51 -6.84
CA VAL A 34 -6.58 -59.15 -5.45
C VAL A 34 -7.21 -60.36 -4.78
N ARG A 35 -6.61 -60.85 -3.69
CA ARG A 35 -7.05 -62.03 -2.95
C ARG A 35 -7.65 -61.70 -1.60
N SER A 36 -8.46 -62.60 -1.06
CA SER A 36 -9.10 -62.44 0.25
C SER A 36 -8.15 -62.58 1.44
N GLY A 37 -6.95 -63.14 1.25
CA GLY A 37 -5.92 -63.29 2.27
C GLY A 37 -4.51 -63.40 1.67
N PRO A 38 -3.45 -63.30 2.50
CA PRO A 38 -2.07 -63.34 2.05
C PRO A 38 -1.65 -64.76 1.69
N GLY A 39 -1.73 -65.10 0.41
CA GLY A 39 -1.29 -66.41 -0.11
C GLY A 39 -2.06 -66.88 -1.34
N LEU A 40 -1.46 -67.82 -2.08
CA LEU A 40 -2.09 -68.41 -3.28
C LEU A 40 -3.29 -69.32 -2.96
N ASN A 41 -3.40 -69.80 -1.71
CA ASN A 41 -4.51 -70.63 -1.25
C ASN A 41 -5.80 -69.83 -0.96
N PHE A 42 -5.73 -68.49 -1.01
CA PHE A 42 -6.89 -67.63 -0.84
C PHE A 42 -7.53 -67.30 -2.20
N ASN A 43 -8.86 -67.15 -2.19
CA ASN A 43 -9.63 -66.86 -3.40
C ASN A 43 -9.30 -65.46 -3.94
N THR A 44 -9.22 -65.35 -5.27
CA THR A 44 -9.21 -64.06 -5.97
C THR A 44 -10.59 -63.42 -5.88
N ILE A 45 -10.64 -62.17 -5.40
CA ILE A 45 -11.86 -61.40 -5.16
C ILE A 45 -12.00 -60.19 -6.10
N ALA A 46 -10.92 -59.77 -6.75
CA ALA A 46 -10.95 -58.77 -7.82
C ALA A 46 -9.68 -58.83 -8.68
N GLU A 47 -9.72 -58.14 -9.82
CA GLU A 47 -8.55 -57.83 -10.63
C GLU A 47 -8.33 -56.32 -10.71
N VAL A 48 -7.06 -55.92 -10.68
CA VAL A 48 -6.64 -54.53 -10.85
C VAL A 48 -5.74 -54.45 -12.09
N PRO A 49 -6.10 -53.63 -13.11
CA PRO A 49 -5.28 -53.50 -14.31
C PRO A 49 -3.87 -52.97 -14.02
N GLN A 50 -2.91 -53.34 -14.86
CA GLN A 50 -1.59 -52.69 -14.90
C GLN A 50 -1.76 -51.18 -15.06
N GLY A 51 -0.88 -50.38 -14.43
CA GLY A 51 -1.01 -48.93 -14.51
C GLY A 51 -1.90 -48.33 -13.43
N THR A 52 -2.62 -49.15 -12.66
CA THR A 52 -3.58 -48.66 -11.67
C THR A 52 -2.90 -48.35 -10.35
N GLN A 53 -3.22 -47.19 -9.79
CA GLN A 53 -2.78 -46.81 -8.44
C GLN A 53 -3.66 -47.50 -7.39
N VAL A 54 -3.02 -48.12 -6.40
CA VAL A 54 -3.66 -48.79 -5.27
C VAL A 54 -3.15 -48.21 -3.97
N TYR A 55 -4.00 -48.22 -2.94
CA TYR A 55 -3.59 -47.80 -1.61
C TYR A 55 -3.01 -48.99 -0.85
N VAL A 56 -1.78 -48.92 -0.35
CA VAL A 56 -1.20 -49.95 0.52
C VAL A 56 -1.59 -49.64 1.96
N ILE A 57 -2.38 -50.52 2.56
CA ILE A 57 -2.85 -50.42 3.95
C ILE A 57 -1.76 -50.89 4.90
N SER A 58 -1.09 -52.00 4.57
CA SER A 58 -0.07 -52.65 5.39
C SER A 58 0.75 -53.62 4.55
N SER A 59 2.03 -53.77 4.86
CA SER A 59 2.98 -54.70 4.22
C SER A 59 3.56 -55.66 5.25
N GLY A 60 4.32 -56.66 4.78
CA GLY A 60 5.02 -57.61 5.68
C GLY A 60 4.27 -58.92 5.95
N TYR A 61 3.26 -59.25 5.15
CA TYR A 61 2.61 -60.57 5.16
C TYR A 61 3.38 -61.56 4.26
N GLY A 62 4.70 -61.67 4.48
CA GLY A 62 5.62 -62.34 3.55
C GLY A 62 5.71 -61.57 2.23
N ASP A 63 5.47 -62.25 1.11
CA ASP A 63 5.46 -61.64 -0.23
C ASP A 63 4.21 -60.80 -0.53
N TRP A 64 3.30 -60.62 0.45
CA TRP A 64 2.01 -59.99 0.25
C TRP A 64 1.88 -58.64 0.96
N SER A 65 1.15 -57.74 0.31
CA SER A 65 0.72 -56.45 0.84
C SER A 65 -0.80 -56.37 0.87
N ALA A 66 -1.35 -55.87 1.96
CA ALA A 66 -2.76 -55.52 2.07
C ALA A 66 -2.99 -54.17 1.38
N ILE A 67 -3.94 -54.13 0.45
CA ILE A 67 -4.29 -52.95 -0.31
C ILE A 67 -5.76 -52.60 -0.18
N GLN A 68 -6.09 -51.33 -0.39
CA GLN A 68 -7.42 -50.83 -0.66
C GLN A 68 -7.49 -50.38 -2.12
N PHE A 69 -8.50 -50.89 -2.83
CA PHE A 69 -8.84 -50.45 -4.17
C PHE A 69 -10.33 -50.10 -4.21
N LYS A 70 -10.63 -48.83 -4.49
CA LYS A 70 -11.99 -48.27 -4.40
C LYS A 70 -12.58 -48.46 -3.00
N LYS A 71 -13.59 -49.33 -2.85
CA LYS A 71 -14.23 -49.66 -1.57
C LYS A 71 -13.90 -51.07 -1.08
N MET A 72 -12.94 -51.74 -1.73
CA MET A 72 -12.56 -53.13 -1.47
C MET A 72 -11.17 -53.17 -0.83
N ASN A 73 -11.02 -54.02 0.18
CA ASN A 73 -9.72 -54.37 0.75
C ASN A 73 -9.36 -55.81 0.33
N GLY A 74 -8.08 -56.06 0.09
CA GLY A 74 -7.58 -57.40 -0.24
C GLY A 74 -6.06 -57.43 -0.27
N PHE A 75 -5.50 -58.57 -0.66
CA PHE A 75 -4.06 -58.82 -0.63
C PHE A 75 -3.52 -59.02 -2.05
N VAL A 76 -2.37 -58.44 -2.34
CA VAL A 76 -1.64 -58.56 -3.62
C VAL A 76 -0.17 -58.85 -3.36
N LEU A 77 0.53 -59.39 -4.35
CA LEU A 77 1.97 -59.61 -4.27
C LEU A 77 2.71 -58.26 -4.25
N THR A 78 3.58 -58.07 -3.26
CA THR A 78 4.33 -56.83 -3.03
C THR A 78 5.26 -56.51 -4.21
N ASN A 79 5.86 -57.52 -4.84
CA ASN A 79 6.77 -57.34 -5.98
C ASN A 79 6.07 -56.86 -7.27
N LEU A 80 4.73 -56.89 -7.32
CA LEU A 80 3.94 -56.33 -8.41
C LEU A 80 3.54 -54.88 -8.17
N LEU A 81 3.91 -54.31 -7.02
CA LEU A 81 3.71 -52.91 -6.69
C LEU A 81 5.02 -52.15 -6.93
N THR A 82 4.92 -51.00 -7.60
CA THR A 82 6.07 -50.13 -7.89
C THR A 82 5.75 -48.67 -7.57
N ALA A 83 6.79 -47.89 -7.27
CA ALA A 83 6.65 -46.46 -7.17
C ALA A 83 6.31 -45.88 -8.56
N ASP A 84 5.36 -44.96 -8.63
CA ASP A 84 5.06 -44.26 -9.88
C ASP A 84 6.14 -43.18 -10.11
N SER A 85 7.11 -43.46 -10.99
CA SER A 85 8.19 -42.52 -11.32
C SER A 85 7.66 -41.19 -11.86
N ARG A 86 6.50 -41.18 -12.53
CA ARG A 86 5.85 -39.96 -13.02
C ARG A 86 5.44 -39.04 -11.88
N ILE A 87 5.22 -39.59 -10.68
CA ILE A 87 4.91 -38.80 -9.51
C ILE A 87 6.16 -38.14 -8.94
N ALA A 88 7.31 -38.84 -8.93
CA ALA A 88 8.58 -38.21 -8.57
C ALA A 88 8.95 -37.08 -9.56
N ASP A 89 8.74 -37.32 -10.85
CA ASP A 89 8.93 -36.30 -11.89
C ASP A 89 7.94 -35.13 -11.73
N ALA A 90 6.67 -35.41 -11.40
CA ALA A 90 5.66 -34.39 -11.13
C ALA A 90 5.97 -33.59 -9.87
N GLU A 91 6.47 -34.22 -8.81
CA GLU A 91 6.93 -33.55 -7.58
C GLU A 91 8.13 -32.65 -7.86
N ALA A 92 9.12 -33.13 -8.61
CA ALA A 92 10.28 -32.35 -9.02
C ALA A 92 9.87 -31.14 -9.89
N ALA A 93 8.99 -31.37 -10.87
CA ALA A 93 8.45 -30.32 -11.72
C ALA A 93 7.61 -29.31 -10.93
N ALA A 94 6.80 -29.75 -9.96
CA ALA A 94 6.03 -28.86 -9.10
C ALA A 94 6.94 -28.02 -8.20
N LYS A 95 8.00 -28.60 -7.65
CA LYS A 95 8.99 -27.89 -6.83
C LYS A 95 9.77 -26.87 -7.66
N GLU A 96 10.18 -27.23 -8.87
CA GLU A 96 10.84 -26.31 -9.80
C GLU A 96 9.91 -25.17 -10.24
N ALA A 97 8.65 -25.49 -10.54
CA ALA A 97 7.64 -24.48 -10.88
C ALA A 97 7.37 -23.52 -9.72
N ALA A 98 7.27 -24.03 -8.48
CA ALA A 98 7.14 -23.20 -7.29
C ALA A 98 8.37 -22.28 -7.11
N ALA A 99 9.59 -22.81 -7.27
CA ALA A 99 10.81 -22.01 -7.17
C ALA A 99 10.87 -20.90 -8.25
N LYS A 100 10.52 -21.22 -9.50
CA LYS A 100 10.44 -20.23 -10.58
C LYS A 100 9.38 -19.16 -10.31
N ARG A 101 8.22 -19.53 -9.76
CA ARG A 101 7.15 -18.59 -9.38
C ARG A 101 7.60 -17.65 -8.27
N GLU A 102 8.23 -18.15 -7.23
CA GLU A 102 8.75 -17.31 -6.14
C GLU A 102 9.86 -16.37 -6.62
N ALA A 103 10.76 -16.84 -7.49
CA ALA A 103 11.76 -15.99 -8.12
C ALA A 103 11.11 -14.88 -8.99
N ALA A 104 10.06 -15.22 -9.75
CA ALA A 104 9.32 -14.23 -10.56
C ALA A 104 8.59 -13.20 -9.69
N LYS A 105 7.97 -13.61 -8.57
CA LYS A 105 7.34 -12.70 -7.61
C LYS A 105 8.36 -11.74 -6.99
N ALA A 106 9.51 -12.25 -6.56
CA ALA A 106 10.59 -11.43 -6.01
C ALA A 106 11.11 -10.42 -7.05
N ALA A 107 11.28 -10.84 -8.30
CA ALA A 107 11.71 -9.96 -9.38
C ALA A 107 10.67 -8.86 -9.68
N ALA A 108 9.37 -9.21 -9.70
CA ALA A 108 8.29 -8.24 -9.89
C ALA A 108 8.22 -7.23 -8.74
N GLN A 109 8.37 -7.67 -7.49
CA GLN A 109 8.44 -6.79 -6.32
C GLN A 109 9.64 -5.85 -6.38
N ALA A 110 10.81 -6.35 -6.78
CA ALA A 110 12.01 -5.53 -6.98
C ALA A 110 11.79 -4.46 -8.06
N ALA A 111 11.15 -4.81 -9.18
CA ALA A 111 10.83 -3.86 -10.24
C ALA A 111 9.84 -2.78 -9.77
N ILE A 112 8.81 -3.14 -9.01
CA ILE A 112 7.87 -2.18 -8.42
C ILE A 112 8.59 -1.25 -7.44
N ALA A 113 9.46 -1.78 -6.59
CA ALA A 113 10.25 -0.98 -5.64
C ALA A 113 11.16 0.02 -6.36
N GLN A 114 11.84 -0.41 -7.43
CA GLN A 114 12.65 0.46 -8.27
C GLN A 114 11.82 1.57 -8.93
N ALA A 115 10.65 1.23 -9.48
CA ALA A 115 9.75 2.21 -10.08
C ALA A 115 9.24 3.25 -9.05
N GLN A 116 8.91 2.81 -7.84
CA GLN A 116 8.51 3.70 -6.75
C GLN A 116 9.65 4.62 -6.29
N ALA A 117 10.88 4.08 -6.18
CA ALA A 117 12.06 4.86 -5.85
C ALA A 117 12.36 5.93 -6.92
N ALA A 118 12.29 5.55 -8.19
CA ALA A 118 12.47 6.48 -9.31
C ALA A 118 11.41 7.60 -9.30
N LYS A 119 10.15 7.26 -9.02
CA LYS A 119 9.08 8.26 -8.88
C LYS A 119 9.35 9.26 -7.76
N ARG A 120 9.79 8.78 -6.58
CA ARG A 120 10.13 9.66 -5.45
C ARG A 120 11.31 10.58 -5.78
N ALA A 121 12.34 10.06 -6.42
CA ALA A 121 13.49 10.85 -6.85
C ALA A 121 13.09 11.93 -7.87
N ALA A 122 12.21 11.60 -8.82
CA ALA A 122 11.69 12.57 -9.80
C ALA A 122 10.86 13.66 -9.12
N GLU A 123 10.00 13.32 -8.15
CA GLU A 123 9.22 14.31 -7.40
C GLU A 123 10.12 15.24 -6.58
N GLU A 124 11.16 14.72 -5.95
CA GLU A 124 12.12 15.53 -5.21
C GLU A 124 12.92 16.46 -6.13
N ALA A 125 13.37 15.97 -7.28
CA ALA A 125 14.06 16.78 -8.27
C ALA A 125 13.17 17.91 -8.79
N ALA A 126 11.89 17.65 -9.06
CA ALA A 126 10.93 18.66 -9.47
C ALA A 126 10.74 19.74 -8.38
N ARG A 127 10.62 19.34 -7.10
CA ARG A 127 10.52 20.31 -5.98
C ARG A 127 11.75 21.20 -5.87
N ARG A 128 12.95 20.63 -6.04
CA ARG A 128 14.20 21.41 -6.01
C ARG A 128 14.26 22.41 -7.16
N ALA A 129 13.91 21.99 -8.37
CA ALA A 129 13.89 22.87 -9.55
C ALA A 129 12.91 24.04 -9.38
N ILE A 130 11.73 23.80 -8.80
CA ILE A 130 10.76 24.87 -8.50
C ILE A 130 11.35 25.86 -7.48
N ALA A 131 11.94 25.37 -6.38
CA ALA A 131 12.54 26.22 -5.37
C ALA A 131 13.71 27.07 -5.92
N ASP A 132 14.53 26.50 -6.81
CA ASP A 132 15.60 27.22 -7.49
C ASP A 132 15.07 28.30 -8.44
N ALA A 133 14.03 28.00 -9.21
CA ALA A 133 13.38 28.97 -10.09
C ALA A 133 12.78 30.15 -9.29
N GLU A 134 12.12 29.87 -8.16
CA GLU A 134 11.58 30.91 -7.27
C GLU A 134 12.66 31.78 -6.64
N ARG A 135 13.84 31.21 -6.34
CA ARG A 135 14.99 31.98 -5.84
C ARG A 135 15.53 32.91 -6.92
N LEU A 136 15.75 32.40 -8.12
CA LEU A 136 16.24 33.20 -9.25
C LEU A 136 15.27 34.32 -9.60
N GLN A 137 13.95 34.05 -9.57
CA GLN A 137 12.95 35.08 -9.76
C GLN A 137 13.04 36.18 -8.71
N ARG A 138 13.15 35.83 -7.42
CA ARG A 138 13.31 36.81 -6.34
C ARG A 138 14.59 37.64 -6.47
N GLU A 139 15.69 37.01 -6.86
CA GLU A 139 16.96 37.71 -7.12
C GLU A 139 16.83 38.68 -8.30
N ALA A 140 16.17 38.27 -9.37
CA ALA A 140 15.90 39.13 -10.53
C ALA A 140 15.00 40.32 -10.14
N GLU A 141 13.91 40.09 -9.40
CA GLU A 141 13.01 41.14 -8.90
C GLU A 141 13.73 42.13 -7.98
N ALA A 142 14.59 41.63 -7.07
CA ALA A 142 15.40 42.49 -6.21
C ALA A 142 16.40 43.34 -7.01
N SER A 143 17.04 42.75 -8.03
CA SER A 143 17.95 43.48 -8.92
C SER A 143 17.24 44.56 -9.73
N ALA A 144 16.03 44.28 -10.22
CA ALA A 144 15.20 45.24 -10.95
C ALA A 144 14.75 46.38 -10.03
N ALA A 145 14.29 46.06 -8.82
CA ALA A 145 13.91 47.07 -7.82
C ALA A 145 15.07 48.00 -7.46
N LYS A 146 16.28 47.44 -7.30
CA LYS A 146 17.49 48.24 -7.07
C LYS A 146 17.79 49.17 -8.25
N ALA A 147 17.71 48.67 -9.49
CA ALA A 147 17.95 49.48 -10.68
C ALA A 147 16.96 50.65 -10.82
N ILE A 148 15.68 50.41 -10.49
CA ILE A 148 14.65 51.47 -10.46
C ILE A 148 14.99 52.51 -9.40
N ALA A 149 15.35 52.09 -8.18
CA ALA A 149 15.72 53.01 -7.10
C ALA A 149 16.96 53.85 -7.46
N ASP A 150 17.98 53.24 -8.06
CA ASP A 150 19.19 53.93 -8.52
C ASP A 150 18.85 54.97 -9.63
N ALA A 151 17.95 54.63 -10.56
CA ALA A 151 17.50 55.54 -11.61
C ALA A 151 16.70 56.73 -11.05
N GLU A 152 15.81 56.50 -10.07
CA GLU A 152 15.08 57.56 -9.39
C GLU A 152 16.00 58.50 -8.60
N ALA A 153 17.01 57.94 -7.91
CA ALA A 153 18.02 58.72 -7.20
C ALA A 153 18.83 59.60 -8.18
N ALA A 154 19.22 59.05 -9.32
CA ALA A 154 19.92 59.79 -10.38
C ALA A 154 19.04 60.90 -10.99
N LYS A 155 17.73 60.69 -11.12
CA LYS A 155 16.81 61.74 -11.57
C LYS A 155 16.70 62.86 -10.53
N LYS A 156 16.50 62.51 -9.26
CA LYS A 156 16.44 63.50 -8.16
C LYS A 156 17.72 64.32 -8.04
N SER A 157 18.89 63.72 -8.22
CA SER A 157 20.17 64.44 -8.18
C SER A 157 20.33 65.41 -9.35
N LYS A 158 19.92 65.02 -10.56
CA LYS A 158 19.87 65.93 -11.73
C LYS A 158 18.92 67.10 -11.50
N ASP A 159 17.72 66.84 -11.00
CA ASP A 159 16.73 67.88 -10.71
C ASP A 159 17.25 68.86 -9.63
N ALA A 160 17.91 68.34 -8.59
CA ALA A 160 18.54 69.16 -7.56
C ALA A 160 19.70 70.01 -8.12
N ALA A 161 20.53 69.45 -9.00
CA ALA A 161 21.60 70.19 -9.67
C ALA A 161 21.05 71.28 -10.59
N ALA A 162 20.00 71.00 -11.36
CA ALA A 162 19.33 71.99 -12.21
C ALA A 162 18.73 73.14 -11.39
N ARG A 163 18.11 72.83 -10.24
CA ARG A 163 17.60 73.87 -9.31
C ARG A 163 18.72 74.73 -8.74
N ARG A 164 19.84 74.13 -8.33
CA ARG A 164 21.02 74.88 -7.83
C ARG A 164 21.59 75.80 -8.91
N ALA A 165 21.78 75.30 -10.13
CA ALA A 165 22.26 76.12 -11.24
C ALA A 165 21.31 77.28 -11.58
N ALA A 166 19.99 77.07 -11.50
CA ALA A 166 19.00 78.13 -11.71
C ALA A 166 19.07 79.21 -10.61
N LEU A 167 19.24 78.81 -9.34
CA LEU A 167 19.41 79.75 -8.23
C LEU A 167 20.71 80.55 -8.37
N GLU A 168 21.83 79.90 -8.68
CA GLU A 168 23.13 80.58 -8.92
C GLU A 168 23.06 81.54 -10.11
N ALA A 169 22.35 81.17 -11.19
CA ALA A 169 22.14 82.05 -12.33
C ALA A 169 21.28 83.28 -11.97
N GLU A 170 20.25 83.10 -11.14
CA GLU A 170 19.42 84.21 -10.66
C GLU A 170 20.22 85.14 -9.72
N GLU A 171 21.02 84.57 -8.82
CA GLU A 171 21.92 85.32 -7.93
C GLU A 171 22.96 86.11 -8.73
N THR A 172 23.57 85.48 -9.74
CA THR A 172 24.49 86.14 -10.67
C THR A 172 23.80 87.27 -11.42
N ARG A 173 22.56 87.06 -11.89
CA ARG A 173 21.76 88.10 -12.55
C ARG A 173 21.50 89.29 -11.63
N ARG A 174 21.11 89.03 -10.38
CA ARG A 174 20.90 90.06 -9.36
C ARG A 174 22.19 90.80 -9.04
N ALA A 175 23.32 90.11 -8.91
CA ALA A 175 24.62 90.71 -8.67
C ALA A 175 25.09 91.59 -9.83
N VAL A 176 24.86 91.18 -11.08
CA VAL A 176 25.14 91.99 -12.28
C VAL A 176 24.23 93.21 -12.35
N GLU A 177 22.93 93.06 -12.07
CA GLU A 177 21.99 94.18 -12.02
C GLU A 177 22.38 95.18 -10.92
N GLU A 178 22.80 94.70 -9.75
CA GLU A 178 23.29 95.53 -8.66
C GLU A 178 24.64 96.18 -9.00
N ALA A 179 25.56 95.47 -9.67
CA ALA A 179 26.81 96.03 -10.16
C ALA A 179 26.57 97.12 -11.20
N ASN A 180 25.63 96.93 -12.12
CA ASN A 180 25.20 97.94 -13.09
C ASN A 180 24.53 99.15 -12.38
N ARG A 181 23.75 98.90 -11.33
CA ARG A 181 23.14 99.95 -10.49
C ARG A 181 24.19 100.74 -9.70
N ARG A 182 25.27 100.08 -9.23
CA ARG A 182 26.44 100.71 -8.60
C ARG A 182 27.30 101.45 -9.62
N ALA A 183 27.42 100.98 -10.86
CA ALA A 183 28.08 101.71 -11.94
C ALA A 183 27.30 102.98 -12.34
N ALA A 184 25.97 102.98 -12.22
CA ALA A 184 25.11 104.13 -12.47
C ALA A 184 25.06 105.17 -11.31
N LYS A 185 25.61 104.84 -10.14
CA LYS A 185 25.66 105.74 -8.97
C LYS A 185 27.07 105.75 -8.40
N GLY A 186 27.83 106.79 -8.71
CA GLY A 186 29.19 106.96 -8.17
C GLY A 186 29.23 106.93 -6.63
N SER A 187 30.21 106.17 -6.12
CA SER A 187 30.88 106.22 -4.80
C SER A 187 30.06 106.21 -3.50
N SER A 188 30.24 105.18 -2.67
CA SER A 188 30.98 105.23 -1.37
C SER A 188 30.57 104.10 -0.39
N TYR A 189 31.48 103.87 0.56
CA TYR A 189 31.72 102.71 1.45
C TYR A 189 30.61 102.32 2.46
N ALA A 190 30.61 101.05 2.87
CA ALA A 190 30.84 100.58 4.26
C ALA A 190 29.95 99.39 4.71
N SER A 191 30.60 98.49 5.44
CA SER A 191 30.20 97.19 5.99
C SER A 191 29.39 97.24 7.30
N THR A 192 28.61 96.20 7.63
CA THR A 192 28.70 95.37 8.88
C THR A 192 27.56 94.32 9.03
N PRO A 193 27.71 93.28 9.88
CA PRO A 193 27.01 91.99 9.82
C PRO A 193 26.08 91.69 11.02
N ILE A 194 25.12 90.74 10.92
CA ILE A 194 24.45 90.10 12.08
C ILE A 194 24.06 88.63 11.80
N GLU A 195 24.25 87.80 12.83
CA GLU A 195 24.20 86.33 12.97
C GLU A 195 22.82 85.66 13.26
N SER A 196 22.81 84.32 13.06
CA SER A 196 22.14 83.23 13.83
C SER A 196 20.60 83.08 13.76
N THR A 197 19.94 81.93 13.94
CA THR A 197 20.20 80.66 14.66
C THR A 197 19.43 79.48 14.02
N THR A 198 19.91 78.24 14.20
CA THR A 198 19.17 76.96 14.15
C THR A 198 19.02 76.48 15.61
N PRO A 199 17.94 75.83 16.11
CA PRO A 199 17.77 74.36 15.98
C PRO A 199 16.34 73.78 16.17
N SER A 200 16.15 72.47 15.92
CA SER A 200 15.71 71.48 16.95
C SER A 200 14.77 70.33 16.49
N TYR A 201 15.35 69.11 16.46
CA TYR A 201 14.92 67.78 16.96
C TYR A 201 13.45 67.31 17.16
N GLY A 202 13.25 66.00 16.86
CA GLY A 202 12.36 65.03 17.55
C GLY A 202 11.21 64.48 16.68
N SER A 203 11.19 63.25 16.16
CA SER A 203 11.23 61.86 16.70
C SER A 203 9.88 61.23 17.11
N SER A 204 9.53 60.16 16.38
CA SER A 204 8.83 58.90 16.73
C SER A 204 7.37 58.88 17.23
N SER A 205 6.54 58.05 16.57
CA SER A 205 5.52 57.23 17.26
C SER A 205 5.13 55.94 16.52
N SER A 206 5.27 54.85 17.28
CA SER A 206 4.89 53.43 17.16
C SER A 206 3.78 52.96 16.20
N SER A 207 4.07 51.84 15.54
CA SER A 207 3.15 50.94 14.82
C SER A 207 2.52 49.89 15.74
N ASN A 208 1.21 49.64 15.61
CA ASN A 208 0.52 48.52 16.25
C ASN A 208 -0.11 47.64 15.16
N THR A 209 0.27 46.36 15.08
CA THR A 209 -0.30 45.39 14.13
C THR A 209 -0.52 44.07 14.85
N SER A 210 -1.78 43.67 14.99
CA SER A 210 -2.19 42.37 15.54
C SER A 210 -2.77 41.51 14.42
N ALA A 211 -2.15 40.35 14.21
CA ALA A 211 -2.51 39.33 13.24
C ALA A 211 -3.71 38.45 13.72
N PRO A 212 -4.39 37.70 12.83
CA PRO A 212 -5.71 37.14 13.08
C PRO A 212 -5.70 35.79 13.83
N LYS A 213 -6.78 35.52 14.58
CA LYS A 213 -7.04 34.23 15.21
C LYS A 213 -7.49 33.19 14.18
N SER A 214 -6.81 32.06 14.16
CA SER A 214 -7.11 30.86 13.38
C SER A 214 -8.36 30.14 13.91
N THR A 215 -9.29 29.86 13.01
CA THR A 215 -10.44 28.98 13.23
C THR A 215 -9.98 27.53 13.41
N ALA A 216 -10.28 26.93 14.56
CA ALA A 216 -10.17 25.48 14.72
C ALA A 216 -11.37 24.82 14.03
N ILE A 217 -11.15 24.22 12.85
CA ILE A 217 -12.11 23.30 12.25
C ILE A 217 -11.94 21.96 12.95
N SER A 218 -12.79 21.66 13.93
CA SER A 218 -12.94 20.30 14.45
C SER A 218 -13.74 19.48 13.44
N VAL A 219 -13.06 18.71 12.59
CA VAL A 219 -13.72 17.68 11.79
C VAL A 219 -13.87 16.42 12.65
N THR A 220 -15.02 16.26 13.29
CA THR A 220 -15.45 14.97 13.83
C THR A 220 -15.53 13.97 12.68
N ARG A 221 -14.63 12.98 12.66
CA ARG A 221 -14.54 11.96 11.59
C ARG A 221 -15.83 11.13 11.45
N GLU A 222 -16.70 11.14 12.45
CA GLU A 222 -18.03 10.52 12.42
C GLU A 222 -19.00 11.14 11.40
N ASP A 223 -18.91 12.45 11.12
CA ASP A 223 -19.92 13.14 10.29
C ASP A 223 -19.85 12.75 8.81
N LYS A 224 -18.67 12.39 8.30
CA LYS A 224 -18.49 12.03 6.87
C LYS A 224 -19.22 10.75 6.45
N TYR A 225 -19.54 9.88 7.40
CA TYR A 225 -20.23 8.60 7.15
C TYR A 225 -21.64 8.58 7.77
N SER A 226 -22.16 9.74 8.15
CA SER A 226 -23.50 9.89 8.75
C SER A 226 -24.60 9.34 7.83
N SER A 227 -24.46 9.47 6.51
CA SER A 227 -25.37 8.94 5.50
C SER A 227 -25.18 7.46 5.17
N TRP A 228 -24.12 6.81 5.68
CA TRP A 228 -23.83 5.41 5.40
C TRP A 228 -24.56 4.49 6.38
N GLU A 229 -25.14 3.41 5.85
CA GLU A 229 -25.92 2.47 6.64
C GLU A 229 -24.98 1.58 7.47
N LYS A 230 -25.21 1.52 8.79
CA LYS A 230 -24.49 0.59 9.66
C LYS A 230 -24.98 -0.84 9.42
N LYS A 231 -24.04 -1.77 9.22
CA LYS A 231 -24.34 -3.20 9.05
C LYS A 231 -23.58 -4.03 10.07
N THR A 232 -24.24 -5.08 10.56
CA THR A 232 -23.64 -6.08 11.44
C THR A 232 -23.72 -7.45 10.79
N TYR A 233 -22.61 -8.18 10.79
CA TYR A 233 -22.52 -9.49 10.18
C TYR A 233 -21.98 -10.52 11.19
N LYS A 234 -22.47 -11.75 11.10
CA LYS A 234 -21.87 -12.89 11.80
C LYS A 234 -20.54 -13.26 11.13
N SER A 235 -19.61 -13.83 11.90
CA SER A 235 -18.35 -14.33 11.32
C SER A 235 -18.64 -15.38 10.25
N GLY A 236 -17.93 -15.31 9.13
CA GLY A 236 -18.15 -16.18 7.98
C GLY A 236 -19.20 -15.65 6.98
N ALA A 237 -19.99 -14.65 7.35
CA ALA A 237 -20.97 -14.09 6.42
C ALA A 237 -20.27 -13.34 5.28
N THR A 238 -20.76 -13.54 4.06
CA THR A 238 -20.50 -12.62 2.96
C THR A 238 -21.39 -11.40 3.16
N PRO A 239 -20.84 -10.18 3.29
CA PRO A 239 -21.67 -8.99 3.36
C PRO A 239 -22.55 -8.92 2.11
N LYS A 240 -23.88 -8.96 2.32
CA LYS A 240 -24.89 -9.10 1.26
C LYS A 240 -24.83 -7.97 0.22
N SER A 241 -24.17 -6.87 0.56
CA SER A 241 -23.89 -5.72 -0.29
C SER A 241 -23.01 -5.98 -1.49
N PHE A 242 -22.15 -7.01 -1.46
CA PHE A 242 -21.21 -7.25 -2.56
C PHE A 242 -21.82 -7.91 -3.80
N ASN A 243 -23.12 -8.24 -3.80
CA ASN A 243 -23.83 -8.97 -4.88
C ASN A 243 -22.97 -10.10 -5.47
N PHE A 244 -22.30 -10.82 -4.58
CA PHE A 244 -21.21 -11.72 -4.91
C PHE A 244 -21.63 -13.16 -4.63
N LYS A 245 -21.39 -14.05 -5.59
CA LYS A 245 -21.60 -15.50 -5.44
C LYS A 245 -20.24 -16.17 -5.25
N GLY A 246 -20.00 -16.71 -4.05
CA GLY A 246 -18.77 -17.47 -3.77
C GLY A 246 -18.66 -18.71 -4.65
N LYS A 247 -17.46 -18.98 -5.17
CA LYS A 247 -17.12 -20.19 -5.94
C LYS A 247 -16.48 -21.29 -5.09
N PHE A 248 -17.10 -22.45 -4.95
CA PHE A 248 -16.61 -23.54 -4.11
C PHE A 248 -16.22 -24.75 -4.95
N ASP A 249 -15.18 -25.46 -4.55
CA ASP A 249 -14.88 -26.80 -5.07
C ASP A 249 -15.02 -27.84 -3.97
N TYR A 250 -16.20 -28.47 -3.90
CA TYR A 250 -16.55 -29.43 -2.86
C TYR A 250 -15.82 -30.77 -2.96
N LYS A 251 -15.00 -30.98 -4.01
CA LYS A 251 -14.11 -32.15 -4.10
C LYS A 251 -12.83 -31.98 -3.29
N LEU A 252 -12.49 -30.73 -2.95
CA LEU A 252 -11.29 -30.39 -2.20
C LEU A 252 -11.66 -30.12 -0.74
N ASP A 253 -11.15 -30.93 0.18
CA ASP A 253 -11.24 -30.65 1.62
C ASP A 253 -10.05 -29.78 2.07
N ASN A 254 -10.01 -28.55 1.54
CA ASN A 254 -9.05 -27.53 1.95
C ASN A 254 -9.72 -26.38 2.71
N TYR A 255 -8.90 -25.57 3.37
CA TYR A 255 -9.35 -24.35 4.01
C TYR A 255 -8.29 -23.24 4.10
N LEU A 256 -8.76 -22.01 4.19
CA LEU A 256 -8.05 -20.90 4.81
C LEU A 256 -8.67 -20.63 6.19
N LYS A 257 -7.90 -20.85 7.25
CA LYS A 257 -8.29 -20.55 8.64
C LYS A 257 -7.78 -19.17 9.00
N ILE A 258 -8.68 -18.27 9.37
CA ILE A 258 -8.36 -16.89 9.74
C ILE A 258 -8.71 -16.69 11.21
N LYS A 259 -7.73 -16.38 12.04
CA LYS A 259 -7.91 -15.99 13.45
C LYS A 259 -7.79 -14.48 13.58
N VAL A 260 -8.82 -13.82 14.10
CA VAL A 260 -8.85 -12.36 14.26
C VAL A 260 -8.66 -11.99 15.72
N GLY A 261 -7.77 -11.04 15.98
CA GLY A 261 -7.47 -10.48 17.28
C GLY A 261 -8.65 -9.74 17.91
N LYS A 262 -8.51 -9.36 19.18
CA LYS A 262 -9.60 -8.77 19.97
C LYS A 262 -9.94 -7.32 19.61
N ASN A 263 -8.99 -6.59 19.01
CA ASN A 263 -9.09 -5.14 18.83
C ASN A 263 -9.70 -4.71 17.49
N THR A 264 -9.99 -5.65 16.60
CA THR A 264 -10.40 -5.35 15.22
C THR A 264 -11.39 -6.37 14.68
N GLU A 265 -12.28 -5.94 13.81
CA GLU A 265 -13.08 -6.79 12.93
C GLU A 265 -12.50 -6.67 11.53
N VAL A 266 -12.72 -7.67 10.69
CA VAL A 266 -12.15 -7.68 9.35
C VAL A 266 -13.16 -8.04 8.28
N VAL A 267 -12.96 -7.45 7.11
CA VAL A 267 -13.56 -7.92 5.86
C VAL A 267 -12.44 -8.36 4.95
N VAL A 268 -12.41 -9.66 4.65
CA VAL A 268 -11.40 -10.28 3.80
C VAL A 268 -12.01 -10.52 2.43
N LYS A 269 -11.38 -9.97 1.38
CA LYS A 269 -11.65 -10.31 -0.02
C LYS A 269 -10.52 -11.18 -0.54
N MET A 270 -10.85 -12.35 -1.07
CA MET A 270 -9.89 -13.31 -1.61
C MET A 270 -10.03 -13.37 -3.13
N TYR A 271 -8.96 -12.99 -3.83
CA TYR A 271 -8.91 -12.93 -5.29
C TYR A 271 -8.07 -14.09 -5.82
N LYS A 272 -8.60 -14.85 -6.77
CA LYS A 272 -7.84 -15.78 -7.60
C LYS A 272 -7.05 -14.98 -8.62
N MET A 273 -5.74 -15.23 -8.68
CA MET A 273 -4.84 -14.56 -9.60
C MET A 273 -5.04 -15.07 -11.02
N GLY A 274 -5.18 -14.13 -11.95
CA GLY A 274 -5.18 -14.41 -13.37
C GLY A 274 -3.80 -14.27 -14.01
N LYS A 275 -3.73 -14.27 -15.34
CA LYS A 275 -2.46 -14.01 -16.06
C LYS A 275 -2.03 -12.54 -15.91
N THR A 276 -3.01 -11.65 -15.84
CA THR A 276 -2.85 -10.21 -15.62
C THR A 276 -3.74 -9.75 -14.48
N ALA A 277 -3.48 -8.57 -13.92
CA ALA A 277 -4.30 -8.01 -12.84
C ALA A 277 -5.77 -7.78 -13.24
N SER A 278 -6.06 -7.59 -14.53
CA SER A 278 -7.44 -7.49 -15.05
C SER A 278 -8.16 -8.84 -15.14
N ASP A 279 -7.41 -9.95 -15.12
CA ASP A 279 -7.95 -11.31 -15.11
C ASP A 279 -8.18 -11.84 -13.69
N ASP A 280 -7.79 -11.07 -12.66
CA ASP A 280 -7.98 -11.44 -11.28
C ASP A 280 -9.48 -11.56 -10.97
N GLU A 281 -9.85 -12.63 -10.27
CA GLU A 281 -11.23 -12.93 -9.99
C GLU A 281 -11.50 -12.92 -8.48
N LEU A 282 -12.48 -12.15 -8.02
CA LEU A 282 -12.94 -12.24 -6.64
C LEU A 282 -13.64 -13.58 -6.40
N VAL A 283 -13.16 -14.37 -5.42
CA VAL A 283 -13.67 -15.72 -5.13
C VAL A 283 -14.35 -15.83 -3.77
N ARG A 284 -13.94 -15.03 -2.78
CA ARG A 284 -14.62 -14.95 -1.48
C ARG A 284 -14.64 -13.53 -0.95
N VAL A 285 -15.73 -13.17 -0.28
CA VAL A 285 -15.77 -12.05 0.65
C VAL A 285 -16.31 -12.56 1.97
N THR A 286 -15.60 -12.28 3.06
CA THR A 286 -15.91 -12.82 4.39
C THR A 286 -15.73 -11.76 5.46
N TYR A 287 -16.79 -11.50 6.21
CA TYR A 287 -16.75 -10.72 7.43
C TYR A 287 -16.34 -11.61 8.60
N ILE A 288 -15.44 -11.14 9.46
CA ILE A 288 -14.97 -11.89 10.63
C ILE A 288 -14.89 -10.95 11.83
N ASN A 289 -15.62 -11.31 12.89
CA ASN A 289 -15.66 -10.54 14.12
C ASN A 289 -14.37 -10.69 14.94
N SER A 290 -14.13 -9.74 15.84
CA SER A 290 -13.02 -9.79 16.79
C SER A 290 -13.02 -11.06 17.63
N SER A 291 -11.83 -11.52 18.00
CA SER A 291 -11.63 -12.72 18.82
C SER A 291 -12.29 -13.99 18.24
N THR A 292 -12.57 -14.03 16.93
CA THR A 292 -13.14 -15.21 16.27
C THR A 292 -12.14 -15.89 15.35
N THR A 293 -12.34 -17.19 15.15
CA THR A 293 -11.63 -17.97 14.13
C THR A 293 -12.65 -18.39 13.08
N GLN A 294 -12.37 -18.07 11.82
CA GLN A 294 -13.23 -18.41 10.70
C GLN A 294 -12.50 -19.33 9.72
N PHE A 295 -13.20 -20.33 9.20
CA PHE A 295 -12.70 -21.17 8.10
C PHE A 295 -13.39 -20.77 6.80
N ILE A 296 -12.60 -20.50 5.78
CA ILE A 296 -13.04 -20.40 4.39
C ILE A 296 -12.70 -21.74 3.75
N ARG A 297 -13.71 -22.61 3.54
CA ARG A 297 -13.53 -23.99 3.08
C ARG A 297 -13.73 -24.13 1.58
N ASN A 298 -13.23 -25.24 1.03
CA ASN A 298 -13.47 -25.68 -0.34
C ASN A 298 -13.08 -24.59 -1.35
N VAL A 299 -11.87 -24.06 -1.16
CA VAL A 299 -11.26 -23.07 -2.03
C VAL A 299 -10.85 -23.78 -3.32
N PRO A 300 -11.34 -23.35 -4.50
CA PRO A 300 -10.93 -23.93 -5.76
C PRO A 300 -9.41 -23.85 -5.97
N GLU A 301 -8.86 -24.70 -6.84
CA GLU A 301 -7.44 -24.63 -7.18
C GLU A 301 -7.09 -23.28 -7.82
N GLY A 302 -5.91 -22.77 -7.50
CA GLY A 302 -5.37 -21.53 -8.03
C GLY A 302 -4.43 -20.83 -7.04
N GLU A 303 -3.81 -19.76 -7.51
CA GLU A 303 -3.05 -18.84 -6.67
C GLU A 303 -3.95 -17.68 -6.25
N TYR A 304 -3.82 -17.22 -5.00
CA TYR A 304 -4.71 -16.22 -4.43
C TYR A 304 -3.96 -15.15 -3.65
N TYR A 305 -4.44 -13.90 -3.71
CA TYR A 305 -4.06 -12.85 -2.76
C TYR A 305 -5.28 -12.35 -1.99
N LEU A 306 -5.03 -11.67 -0.87
CA LEU A 306 -6.06 -11.10 -0.02
C LEU A 306 -6.03 -9.57 -0.08
N LYS A 307 -7.19 -8.94 -0.17
CA LYS A 307 -7.39 -7.54 0.26
C LYS A 307 -8.13 -7.59 1.59
N ILE A 308 -7.64 -6.88 2.60
CA ILE A 308 -8.18 -6.96 3.95
C ILE A 308 -8.50 -5.56 4.44
N ALA A 309 -9.74 -5.36 4.90
CA ALA A 309 -10.13 -4.19 5.66
C ALA A 309 -10.17 -4.56 7.15
N TYR A 310 -9.61 -3.71 7.98
CA TYR A 310 -9.61 -3.80 9.44
C TYR A 310 -10.38 -2.62 10.02
N GLY A 311 -11.01 -2.82 11.17
CA GLY A 311 -11.55 -1.73 11.97
C GLY A 311 -12.76 -2.13 12.78
N LYS A 312 -13.56 -1.14 13.15
CA LYS A 312 -14.81 -1.27 13.89
C LYS A 312 -15.90 -0.40 13.26
N ASP A 313 -17.15 -0.76 13.54
CA ASP A 313 -18.35 -0.12 12.99
C ASP A 313 -18.37 -0.14 11.45
N TRP A 314 -18.64 -1.31 10.88
CA TRP A 314 -18.80 -1.48 9.44
C TRP A 314 -20.04 -0.74 8.93
N ARG A 315 -19.84 0.08 7.89
CA ARG A 315 -20.89 0.83 7.21
C ARG A 315 -20.78 0.67 5.71
N GLU A 316 -21.92 0.80 5.05
CA GLU A 316 -22.05 0.61 3.61
C GLU A 316 -22.82 1.76 2.97
N THR A 317 -22.48 2.07 1.71
CA THR A 317 -23.21 3.01 0.87
C THR A 317 -23.28 2.51 -0.58
N VAL A 318 -24.07 3.18 -1.40
CA VAL A 318 -24.14 2.97 -2.85
C VAL A 318 -23.78 4.28 -3.54
N GLU A 319 -22.75 4.25 -4.38
CA GLU A 319 -22.34 5.38 -5.20
C GLU A 319 -22.27 4.92 -6.66
N ASN A 320 -22.97 5.60 -7.57
CA ASN A 320 -23.03 5.25 -9.00
C ASN A 320 -23.41 3.78 -9.28
N GLY A 321 -24.33 3.21 -8.49
CA GLY A 321 -24.75 1.81 -8.58
C GLY A 321 -23.72 0.80 -8.07
N LYS A 322 -22.51 1.22 -7.69
CA LYS A 322 -21.47 0.40 -7.07
C LYS A 322 -21.58 0.53 -5.55
N LYS A 323 -21.55 -0.61 -4.84
CA LYS A 323 -21.61 -0.61 -3.37
C LYS A 323 -20.22 -0.49 -2.76
N PHE A 324 -20.12 0.33 -1.73
CA PHE A 324 -18.89 0.58 -0.98
C PHE A 324 -19.10 0.23 0.48
N GLY A 325 -18.05 -0.31 1.11
CA GLY A 325 -18.04 -0.64 2.52
C GLY A 325 -16.78 -0.14 3.21
N THR A 326 -16.93 0.36 4.43
CA THR A 326 -15.84 0.91 5.22
C THR A 326 -16.07 0.63 6.70
N PHE A 327 -15.01 0.37 7.44
CA PHE A 327 -15.06 0.59 8.89
C PHE A 327 -15.00 2.10 9.15
N THR A 328 -15.77 2.61 10.11
CA THR A 328 -15.72 4.03 10.46
C THR A 328 -14.78 4.32 11.61
N LYS A 329 -14.40 3.30 12.38
CA LYS A 329 -13.43 3.40 13.47
C LYS A 329 -12.21 2.56 13.16
N ASN A 330 -11.04 3.16 13.33
CA ASN A 330 -9.74 2.48 13.22
C ASN A 330 -9.56 1.73 11.89
N ALA A 331 -10.09 2.32 10.81
CA ALA A 331 -10.12 1.71 9.49
C ALA A 331 -8.71 1.65 8.91
N LEU A 332 -8.28 0.44 8.57
CA LEU A 332 -7.03 0.17 7.84
C LEU A 332 -7.32 -0.79 6.70
N TYR A 333 -6.54 -0.69 5.64
CA TYR A 333 -6.71 -1.52 4.45
C TYR A 333 -5.36 -1.94 3.92
N GLU A 334 -5.24 -3.22 3.59
CA GLU A 334 -4.02 -3.77 3.00
C GLU A 334 -4.33 -4.68 1.82
N LYS A 335 -3.33 -4.86 0.97
CA LYS A 335 -3.24 -6.01 0.07
C LYS A 335 -2.13 -6.90 0.60
N ALA A 336 -2.48 -8.11 1.06
CA ALA A 336 -1.51 -9.03 1.61
C ALA A 336 -0.42 -9.34 0.57
N PRO A 337 0.88 -9.20 0.91
CA PRO A 337 1.97 -9.39 -0.04
C PRO A 337 2.17 -10.86 -0.43
N GLN A 338 1.71 -11.77 0.42
CA GLN A 338 1.84 -13.22 0.24
C GLN A 338 0.75 -13.79 -0.67
N VAL A 339 1.15 -14.77 -1.48
CA VAL A 339 0.27 -15.54 -2.35
C VAL A 339 -0.02 -16.88 -1.71
N LEU A 340 -1.30 -17.26 -1.66
CA LEU A 340 -1.78 -18.55 -1.18
C LEU A 340 -1.97 -19.48 -2.39
N ASP A 341 -1.20 -20.56 -2.48
CA ASP A 341 -1.28 -21.51 -3.59
C ASP A 341 -2.15 -22.73 -3.21
N PHE A 342 -3.38 -22.78 -3.71
CA PHE A 342 -4.32 -23.87 -3.47
C PHE A 342 -4.28 -24.96 -4.55
N ASN A 343 -3.31 -24.94 -5.48
CA ASN A 343 -3.18 -26.00 -6.47
C ASN A 343 -2.84 -27.34 -5.80
N THR A 344 -3.56 -28.41 -6.14
CA THR A 344 -3.21 -29.73 -5.62
C THR A 344 -1.91 -30.23 -6.23
N VAL A 345 -1.11 -30.91 -5.42
CA VAL A 345 0.14 -31.52 -5.88
C VAL A 345 0.00 -33.02 -5.71
N LYS A 346 0.06 -33.75 -6.83
CA LYS A 346 0.13 -35.21 -6.78
C LYS A 346 1.52 -35.61 -6.29
N THR A 347 1.55 -36.36 -5.21
CA THR A 347 2.75 -36.89 -4.59
C THR A 347 2.68 -38.40 -4.51
N SER A 348 3.83 -39.04 -4.34
CA SER A 348 3.97 -40.50 -4.22
C SER A 348 3.17 -41.02 -3.01
N LYS A 349 2.84 -40.11 -2.08
CA LYS A 349 2.07 -40.34 -0.86
C LYS A 349 0.57 -40.02 -1.01
N GLY A 350 0.12 -39.56 -2.17
CA GLY A 350 -1.27 -39.17 -2.44
C GLY A 350 -1.40 -37.74 -2.97
N ILE A 351 -2.62 -37.20 -3.01
CA ILE A 351 -2.87 -35.83 -3.45
C ILE A 351 -2.70 -34.88 -2.26
N ASN A 352 -1.70 -34.01 -2.29
CA ASN A 352 -1.58 -32.91 -1.34
C ASN A 352 -2.63 -31.86 -1.67
N VAL A 353 -3.52 -31.59 -0.72
CA VAL A 353 -4.61 -30.62 -0.81
C VAL A 353 -4.28 -29.45 0.14
N PRO A 354 -3.71 -28.33 -0.35
CA PRO A 354 -3.13 -27.30 0.50
C PRO A 354 -4.15 -26.59 1.38
N SER A 355 -3.79 -26.29 2.63
CA SER A 355 -4.58 -25.47 3.55
C SER A 355 -3.68 -24.49 4.29
N TYR A 356 -4.23 -23.34 4.68
CA TYR A 356 -3.47 -22.21 5.21
C TYR A 356 -4.05 -21.69 6.51
N ASN A 357 -3.18 -21.21 7.39
CA ASN A 357 -3.56 -20.52 8.62
C ASN A 357 -3.05 -19.08 8.57
N LEU A 358 -3.92 -18.13 8.89
CA LEU A 358 -3.63 -16.71 8.94
C LEU A 358 -4.09 -16.14 10.27
N THR A 359 -3.18 -15.47 10.98
CA THR A 359 -3.53 -14.69 12.17
C THR A 359 -3.48 -13.21 11.83
N LEU A 360 -4.58 -12.53 12.11
CA LEU A 360 -4.80 -11.11 11.87
C LEU A 360 -5.02 -10.41 13.20
N ASP A 361 -4.01 -9.69 13.69
CA ASP A 361 -4.12 -8.92 14.93
C ASP A 361 -3.74 -7.46 14.71
N LEU A 362 -4.48 -6.57 15.36
CA LEU A 362 -4.22 -5.14 15.36
C LEU A 362 -3.81 -4.74 16.78
N GLN A 363 -2.51 -4.53 16.98
CA GLN A 363 -1.96 -4.11 18.27
C GLN A 363 -2.26 -2.61 18.52
N PRO A 364 -2.71 -2.22 19.72
CA PRO A 364 -3.00 -0.82 20.02
C PRO A 364 -1.69 -0.01 20.20
N SER A 365 -1.65 1.22 19.68
CA SER A 365 -0.61 2.20 20.02
C SER A 365 -1.25 3.53 20.48
N ALA A 366 -0.52 4.25 21.34
CA ALA A 366 -0.98 5.47 22.02
C ALA A 366 -1.21 6.69 21.10
N GLY A 367 -0.92 6.59 19.80
CA GLY A 367 -0.97 7.72 18.84
C GLY A 367 -2.08 7.66 17.78
N GLY A 368 -2.93 6.62 17.78
CA GLY A 368 -3.95 6.41 16.73
C GLY A 368 -3.40 5.80 15.44
N TYR A 369 -4.25 5.09 14.71
CA TYR A 369 -3.90 4.21 13.58
C TYR A 369 -3.39 4.98 12.36
N SER A 370 -2.18 4.65 11.87
CA SER A 370 -1.55 5.27 10.70
C SER A 370 -1.33 4.24 9.58
N THR A 371 -1.67 4.60 8.35
CA THR A 371 -1.57 3.79 7.10
C THR A 371 -0.17 3.89 6.47
N GLY A 372 0.88 3.65 7.26
CA GLY A 372 2.27 3.95 6.88
C GLY A 372 3.07 2.80 6.26
N GLY A 373 2.47 1.62 6.05
CA GLY A 373 3.14 0.45 5.48
C GLY A 373 3.21 0.47 3.96
N ALA A 374 4.20 -0.21 3.37
CA ALA A 374 4.34 -0.36 1.91
C ALA A 374 3.23 -1.24 1.29
N ASP A 375 2.53 -2.05 2.11
CA ASP A 375 1.48 -2.99 1.71
C ASP A 375 0.04 -2.44 1.91
N ASP A 376 -0.06 -1.18 2.35
CA ASP A 376 -1.32 -0.51 2.63
C ASP A 376 -1.98 -0.04 1.31
N ILE A 377 -3.29 -0.29 1.17
CA ILE A 377 -4.09 0.20 0.04
C ILE A 377 -5.09 1.25 0.50
N SER A 378 -5.62 2.07 -0.42
CA SER A 378 -6.69 3.01 -0.07
C SER A 378 -8.02 2.29 0.14
N ALA A 379 -8.93 2.89 0.91
CA ALA A 379 -10.31 2.40 1.04
C ALA A 379 -11.01 2.26 -0.32
N LYS A 380 -10.69 3.16 -1.28
CA LYS A 380 -11.16 3.08 -2.67
C LYS A 380 -10.64 1.82 -3.36
N ALA A 381 -9.32 1.58 -3.30
CA ALA A 381 -8.69 0.40 -3.92
C ALA A 381 -9.16 -0.94 -3.30
N PHE A 382 -9.54 -0.94 -2.02
CA PHE A 382 -10.18 -2.10 -1.37
C PHE A 382 -11.59 -2.36 -1.95
N ASN A 383 -12.36 -1.31 -2.18
CA ASN A 383 -13.73 -1.40 -2.67
C ASN A 383 -13.82 -1.60 -4.19
N GLU A 384 -12.75 -1.33 -4.92
CA GLU A 384 -12.61 -1.68 -6.33
C GLU A 384 -12.42 -3.19 -6.49
N ASN A 385 -13.42 -3.82 -7.12
CA ASN A 385 -13.33 -5.15 -7.69
C ASN A 385 -12.75 -5.09 -9.09
#